data_AF-A0A4U0S908-F1
#
_entry.id   AF-A0A4U0S908-F1
#
_cell.length_a   1.000
_cell.length_b   1.000
_cell.length_c   1.000
_cell.angle_alpha   90.00
_cell.angle_beta   90.00
_cell.angle_gamma   90.00
#
_symmetry.space_group_name_H-M   'P 1'
#
loop_
_entity.id
_entity.type
_entity.pdbx_description
1 polymer ?
#
loop_
_entity_poly.entity_id
_entity_poly.type
_entity_poly.pdbx_seq_one_letter_code
_entity_poly.pdbx_strand_id
1 'polypeptide(L)'
;MRSRVLRGVLAALLAATGLVAASQQQAQATPPGSKDVTATLFEWKYDSVAKACTDTLGPAGYGYVEVSPAQEHIQGSQWWTSYQPVSYKIAGRLGDSTAYQNMVNTCHSAGVKVIADAVINHMTAGSGTGTGGTSYTKYNYPGYYQDQDFHSCRTSISDYTNRDNVQNCELVGLADLNTGSDYVRSTIAAYLNNLISLGTDGFRIDAAKHIAASDLAAIKAKLTNTSIFWAQEVIYGSGEAVQPTEYTGTGDVDAFQGAFDLKRIFNSEKLSYLSNWGASWGAGYLPSANARTFVDNWDTERNGSTLNYKYGATYTLANVYMLAWPYGSPNVYSGYEFSDNDSGPPNGGTVNACYSDGWKCQHAWPQIAGMVGFRNAVSGTSVTNWWDNGNNAIAFGRGSKGFVAINHESSSLTQTFTTSLPAGTYCDVQHSGTSYTVGSDSKFTATIGSNDAVALYAGATCNSSGSGTSASGASFAVNATTVLGQNIYVAGNNNTLGNWDTGKALLLSSAAYPVWKLDVPMSAGTAFEYKYIKKDGSGNVTWETGSNRTATVPSSGKVTVSDTWRS
;
A
#
# COMPACT_ATOMS: atom_id res chain seq x y z
N MET A 1 37.97 -89.01 -3.43
CA MET A 1 37.23 -89.40 -2.21
C MET A 1 36.06 -88.42 -2.05
N ARG A 2 34.81 -88.84 -2.30
CA ARG A 2 33.72 -88.95 -1.28
C ARG A 2 33.70 -87.73 -0.33
N SER A 3 32.71 -86.84 -0.30
CA SER A 3 31.28 -87.07 -0.02
C SER A 3 30.49 -85.75 -0.20
N ARG A 4 29.19 -85.89 -0.52
CA ARG A 4 28.11 -84.88 -0.61
C ARG A 4 27.82 -84.25 0.78
N VAL A 5 27.17 -83.07 0.91
CA VAL A 5 25.70 -82.79 0.97
C VAL A 5 25.51 -81.26 0.86
N LEU A 6 24.87 -80.68 -0.17
CA LEU A 6 23.43 -80.39 -0.42
C LEU A 6 22.81 -79.16 0.31
N ARG A 7 22.45 -78.14 -0.50
CA ARG A 7 21.22 -77.29 -0.52
C ARG A 7 21.41 -75.76 -0.44
N GLY A 8 20.68 -75.07 -1.33
CA GLY A 8 20.22 -73.67 -1.18
C GLY A 8 21.03 -72.65 -1.99
N VAL A 9 20.74 -72.39 -3.27
CA VAL A 9 19.70 -71.50 -3.81
C VAL A 9 20.07 -70.00 -3.78
N LEU A 10 20.22 -69.50 -5.01
CA LEU A 10 19.94 -68.15 -5.57
C LEU A 10 20.91 -66.96 -5.40
N ALA A 11 21.38 -66.56 -6.60
CA ALA A 11 21.37 -65.21 -7.17
C ALA A 11 22.27 -64.13 -6.56
N ALA A 12 23.34 -63.84 -7.31
CA ALA A 12 24.23 -62.72 -7.14
C ALA A 12 23.51 -61.38 -7.34
N LEU A 13 23.63 -60.49 -6.36
CA LEU A 13 23.23 -59.09 -6.44
C LEU A 13 24.22 -58.29 -7.29
N LEU A 14 23.70 -57.64 -8.33
CA LEU A 14 24.31 -56.49 -9.00
C LEU A 14 24.05 -55.24 -8.15
N ALA A 15 25.12 -54.61 -7.66
CA ALA A 15 25.06 -53.30 -7.04
C ALA A 15 24.97 -52.23 -8.14
N ALA A 16 23.76 -51.67 -8.32
CA ALA A 16 23.53 -50.50 -9.17
C ALA A 16 23.88 -49.23 -8.38
N THR A 17 24.80 -48.44 -8.92
CA THR A 17 25.09 -47.06 -8.50
C THR A 17 23.89 -46.17 -8.79
N GLY A 18 23.14 -45.82 -7.75
CA GLY A 18 22.06 -44.84 -7.81
C GLY A 18 22.62 -43.42 -7.80
N LEU A 19 22.50 -42.73 -8.93
CA LEU A 19 22.52 -41.28 -9.02
C LEU A 19 21.34 -40.74 -8.19
N VAL A 20 21.64 -40.11 -7.05
CA VAL A 20 20.65 -39.34 -6.31
C VAL A 20 20.41 -38.05 -7.09
N ALA A 21 19.36 -38.05 -7.90
CA ALA A 21 18.79 -36.81 -8.43
C ALA A 21 18.34 -35.97 -7.23
N ALA A 22 19.05 -34.88 -6.96
CA ALA A 22 18.59 -33.85 -6.06
C ALA A 22 17.25 -33.34 -6.62
N SER A 23 16.16 -33.63 -5.92
CA SER A 23 14.87 -33.03 -6.19
C SER A 23 15.01 -31.53 -5.98
N GLN A 24 15.11 -30.76 -7.06
CA GLN A 24 14.89 -29.33 -7.02
C GLN A 24 13.46 -29.11 -6.54
N GLN A 25 13.34 -28.68 -5.29
CA GLN A 25 12.08 -28.27 -4.70
C GLN A 25 11.54 -27.12 -5.57
N GLN A 26 10.41 -27.35 -6.24
CA GLN A 26 9.75 -26.36 -7.07
C GLN A 26 9.44 -25.12 -6.23
N ALA A 27 9.71 -23.94 -6.80
CA ALA A 27 9.35 -22.66 -6.22
C ALA A 27 7.87 -22.64 -5.81
N GLN A 28 7.59 -22.32 -4.55
CA GLN A 28 6.24 -22.02 -4.09
C GLN A 28 6.18 -20.64 -3.43
N ALA A 29 5.80 -19.66 -4.25
CA ALA A 29 4.84 -18.63 -3.88
C ALA A 29 3.87 -18.49 -5.07
N THR A 30 2.56 -18.57 -4.82
CA THR A 30 1.54 -18.08 -5.76
C THR A 30 0.79 -16.94 -5.07
N PRO A 31 1.16 -15.68 -5.31
CA PRO A 31 0.39 -14.50 -4.91
C PRO A 31 -0.75 -14.27 -5.93
N PRO A 32 -1.80 -13.48 -5.63
CA PRO A 32 -2.87 -13.91 -4.76
C PRO A 32 -4.27 -13.66 -5.38
N GLY A 33 -5.05 -14.72 -5.62
CA GLY A 33 -6.42 -14.57 -6.15
C GLY A 33 -6.48 -13.70 -7.43
N SER A 34 -7.65 -13.15 -7.76
CA SER A 34 -7.82 -12.28 -8.93
C SER A 34 -7.41 -10.81 -8.69
N LYS A 35 -6.94 -10.46 -7.49
CA LYS A 35 -6.64 -9.08 -7.05
C LYS A 35 -5.29 -9.04 -6.35
N ASP A 36 -4.28 -8.49 -7.01
CA ASP A 36 -2.88 -8.54 -6.55
C ASP A 36 -2.34 -7.21 -6.01
N VAL A 37 -3.12 -6.13 -6.04
CA VAL A 37 -2.72 -4.83 -5.50
C VAL A 37 -2.82 -4.84 -3.98
N THR A 38 -1.72 -4.43 -3.34
CA THR A 38 -1.66 -4.15 -1.90
C THR A 38 -1.72 -2.65 -1.65
N ALA A 39 -2.42 -2.24 -0.58
CA ALA A 39 -2.27 -0.92 0.00
C ALA A 39 -1.54 -1.02 1.35
N THR A 40 -0.35 -0.43 1.49
CA THR A 40 0.28 -0.27 2.81
C THR A 40 -0.31 0.95 3.51
N LEU A 41 -1.02 0.72 4.62
CA LEU A 41 -1.54 1.77 5.50
C LEU A 41 -0.60 1.97 6.69
N PHE A 42 0.45 2.75 6.46
CA PHE A 42 1.58 2.88 7.37
C PHE A 42 1.25 3.68 8.63
N GLU A 43 1.44 3.05 9.79
CA GLU A 43 1.16 3.57 11.14
C GLU A 43 -0.32 3.90 11.42
N TRP A 44 -1.27 3.33 10.65
CA TRP A 44 -2.70 3.49 10.90
C TRP A 44 -3.16 2.60 12.05
N LYS A 45 -3.97 3.13 12.97
CA LYS A 45 -4.67 2.31 13.97
C LYS A 45 -5.59 1.29 13.30
N TYR A 46 -5.75 0.14 13.94
CA TYR A 46 -6.53 -0.98 13.39
C TYR A 46 -7.98 -0.61 13.06
N ASP A 47 -8.64 0.19 13.88
CA ASP A 47 -10.01 0.66 13.59
C ASP A 47 -10.08 1.56 12.34
N SER A 48 -9.05 2.39 12.11
CA SER A 48 -8.96 3.22 10.90
C SER A 48 -8.67 2.38 9.66
N VAL A 49 -7.85 1.33 9.78
CA VAL A 49 -7.64 0.34 8.71
C VAL A 49 -8.93 -0.40 8.39
N ALA A 50 -9.67 -0.88 9.41
CA ALA A 50 -10.95 -1.55 9.25
C ALA A 50 -11.96 -0.70 8.46
N LYS A 51 -12.05 0.59 8.81
CA LYS A 51 -12.88 1.57 8.09
C LYS A 51 -12.40 1.78 6.65
N ALA A 52 -11.09 1.89 6.41
CA ALA A 52 -10.55 2.04 5.07
C ALA A 52 -10.84 0.80 4.20
N CYS A 53 -10.82 -0.40 4.79
CA CYS A 53 -11.18 -1.64 4.11
C CYS A 53 -12.61 -1.62 3.56
N THR A 54 -13.59 -1.19 4.36
CA THR A 54 -14.99 -1.11 3.92
C THR A 54 -15.24 0.04 2.98
N ASP A 55 -14.68 1.21 3.27
CA ASP A 55 -15.07 2.45 2.61
C ASP A 55 -14.36 2.62 1.27
N THR A 56 -13.12 2.16 1.17
CA THR A 56 -12.25 2.44 0.02
C THR A 56 -11.63 1.18 -0.58
N LEU A 57 -10.92 0.36 0.21
CA LEU A 57 -10.05 -0.67 -0.34
C LEU A 57 -10.84 -1.80 -1.03
N GLY A 58 -11.84 -2.35 -0.34
CA GLY A 58 -12.72 -3.38 -0.89
C GLY A 58 -13.45 -2.91 -2.16
N PRO A 59 -14.16 -1.77 -2.11
CA PRO A 59 -14.83 -1.17 -3.26
C PRO A 59 -13.91 -0.84 -4.45
N ALA A 60 -12.69 -0.34 -4.22
CA ALA A 60 -11.72 -0.07 -5.28
C ALA A 60 -11.09 -1.35 -5.86
N GLY A 61 -11.22 -2.48 -5.15
CA GLY A 61 -10.75 -3.78 -5.62
C GLY A 61 -9.32 -4.11 -5.20
N TYR A 62 -8.80 -3.50 -4.14
CA TYR A 62 -7.54 -3.94 -3.54
C TYR A 62 -7.68 -5.40 -3.08
N GLY A 63 -6.62 -6.19 -3.27
CA GLY A 63 -6.58 -7.56 -2.78
C GLY A 63 -6.14 -7.62 -1.33
N TYR A 64 -5.26 -6.69 -0.93
CA TYR A 64 -4.55 -6.71 0.33
C TYR A 64 -4.46 -5.33 0.96
N VAL A 65 -4.48 -5.31 2.30
CA VAL A 65 -3.96 -4.22 3.11
C VAL A 65 -2.75 -4.71 3.89
N GLU A 66 -1.67 -3.94 3.88
CA GLU A 66 -0.54 -4.15 4.77
C GLU A 66 -0.59 -3.16 5.93
N VAL A 67 -0.40 -3.66 7.15
CA VAL A 67 -0.39 -2.87 8.38
C VAL A 67 0.99 -2.91 9.04
N SER A 68 1.36 -1.80 9.69
CA SER A 68 2.59 -1.67 10.48
C SER A 68 2.67 -2.69 11.63
N PRO A 69 3.86 -2.91 12.21
CA PRO A 69 4.09 -4.01 13.13
C PRO A 69 3.17 -3.99 14.35
N ALA A 70 2.65 -5.18 14.71
CA ALA A 70 1.62 -5.31 15.75
C ALA A 70 2.17 -5.50 17.17
N GLN A 71 3.40 -5.97 17.26
CA GLN A 71 4.04 -6.31 18.51
C GLN A 71 4.27 -5.09 19.40
N GLU A 72 4.32 -5.32 20.70
CA GLU A 72 4.73 -4.34 21.70
C GLU A 72 6.12 -3.82 21.35
N HIS A 73 6.27 -2.51 21.41
CA HIS A 73 7.48 -1.85 21.01
C HIS A 73 7.90 -0.80 22.05
N ILE A 74 9.04 -0.15 21.85
CA ILE A 74 9.52 0.90 22.76
C ILE A 74 8.58 2.12 22.77
N GLN A 75 8.61 2.89 23.85
CA GLN A 75 7.89 4.15 23.93
C GLN A 75 8.54 5.22 23.02
N GLY A 76 7.74 6.12 22.47
CA GLY A 76 8.19 7.28 21.71
C GLY A 76 7.17 7.68 20.64
N SER A 77 7.29 8.87 20.05
CA SER A 77 6.35 9.33 19.02
C SER A 77 6.78 8.92 17.61
N GLN A 78 8.09 8.79 17.38
CA GLN A 78 8.69 8.50 16.09
C GLN A 78 8.19 7.17 15.52
N TRP A 79 8.05 7.09 14.20
CA TRP A 79 7.52 5.90 13.53
C TRP A 79 8.43 4.67 13.75
N TRP A 80 9.75 4.88 13.74
CA TRP A 80 10.73 3.79 13.88
C TRP A 80 10.66 3.10 15.24
N THR A 81 9.98 3.70 16.22
CA THR A 81 9.77 3.04 17.52
C THR A 81 8.90 1.79 17.38
N SER A 82 7.97 1.73 16.42
CA SER A 82 7.17 0.53 16.09
C SER A 82 8.05 -0.64 15.61
N TYR A 83 9.24 -0.33 15.12
CA TYR A 83 10.23 -1.27 14.60
C TYR A 83 11.28 -1.66 15.66
N GLN A 84 11.05 -1.36 16.95
CA GLN A 84 11.89 -1.87 18.04
C GLN A 84 11.06 -2.74 18.99
N PRO A 85 10.92 -4.04 18.70
CA PRO A 85 10.12 -4.98 19.49
C PRO A 85 10.63 -5.12 20.92
N VAL A 86 9.73 -5.10 21.88
CA VAL A 86 9.98 -5.38 23.30
C VAL A 86 9.44 -6.75 23.70
N SER A 87 8.29 -7.13 23.16
CA SER A 87 7.67 -8.43 23.38
C SER A 87 6.75 -8.76 22.21
N TYR A 88 6.31 -10.01 22.07
CA TYR A 88 5.34 -10.39 21.03
C TYR A 88 3.87 -10.23 21.45
N LYS A 89 3.58 -9.47 22.51
CA LYS A 89 2.20 -9.05 22.82
C LYS A 89 1.71 -8.10 21.73
N ILE A 90 0.45 -8.22 21.30
CA ILE A 90 -0.18 -7.20 20.46
C ILE A 90 -0.62 -6.06 21.38
N ALA A 91 0.28 -5.09 21.56
CA ALA A 91 0.12 -3.98 22.48
C ALA A 91 0.92 -2.75 21.99
N GLY A 92 1.02 -2.59 20.68
CA GLY A 92 1.61 -1.40 20.05
C GLY A 92 0.67 -0.19 20.08
N ARG A 93 1.13 0.94 19.56
CA ARG A 93 0.33 2.17 19.41
C ARG A 93 -0.95 1.99 18.57
N LEU A 94 -0.99 0.97 17.71
CA LEU A 94 -2.02 0.77 16.69
C LEU A 94 -3.30 0.13 17.25
N GLY A 95 -3.21 -0.52 18.41
CA GLY A 95 -4.32 -1.21 19.07
C GLY A 95 -3.86 -2.49 19.78
N ASP A 96 -4.81 -3.13 20.45
CA ASP A 96 -4.59 -4.42 21.11
C ASP A 96 -4.98 -5.60 20.19
N SER A 97 -4.86 -6.83 20.73
CA SER A 97 -5.25 -8.05 20.01
C SER A 97 -6.72 -8.08 19.57
N THR A 98 -7.62 -7.42 20.32
CA THR A 98 -9.05 -7.36 19.98
C THR A 98 -9.26 -6.44 18.79
N ALA A 99 -8.66 -5.26 18.81
CA ALA A 99 -8.70 -4.32 17.69
C ALA A 99 -8.05 -4.91 16.43
N TYR A 100 -6.94 -5.64 16.56
CA TYR A 100 -6.29 -6.34 15.45
C TYR A 100 -7.24 -7.37 14.81
N GLN A 101 -7.85 -8.25 15.60
CA GLN A 101 -8.77 -9.27 15.09
C GLN A 101 -10.03 -8.65 14.48
N ASN A 102 -10.56 -7.57 15.07
CA ASN A 102 -11.69 -6.84 14.50
C ASN A 102 -11.36 -6.24 13.12
N MET A 103 -10.16 -5.67 12.97
CA MET A 103 -9.67 -5.15 11.69
C MET A 103 -9.56 -6.26 10.64
N VAL A 104 -8.96 -7.41 11.00
CA VAL A 104 -8.88 -8.56 10.11
C VAL A 104 -10.26 -9.02 9.64
N ASN A 105 -11.20 -9.25 10.57
CA ASN A 105 -12.55 -9.69 10.26
C ASN A 105 -13.30 -8.68 9.36
N THR A 106 -13.11 -7.38 9.61
CA THR A 106 -13.75 -6.31 8.84
C THR A 106 -13.18 -6.25 7.42
N CYS A 107 -11.86 -6.32 7.28
CA CYS A 107 -11.20 -6.35 5.98
C CYS A 107 -11.60 -7.58 5.17
N HIS A 108 -11.64 -8.77 5.79
CA HIS A 108 -12.11 -9.99 5.14
C HIS A 108 -13.55 -9.87 4.65
N SER A 109 -14.44 -9.26 5.45
CA SER A 109 -15.83 -9.01 5.07
C SER A 109 -15.96 -8.05 3.89
N ALA A 110 -14.99 -7.14 3.72
CA ALA A 110 -14.87 -6.26 2.56
C ALA A 110 -14.14 -6.91 1.35
N GLY A 111 -13.72 -8.17 1.48
CA GLY A 111 -12.98 -8.90 0.45
C GLY A 111 -11.51 -8.49 0.32
N VAL A 112 -10.93 -7.92 1.38
CA VAL A 112 -9.53 -7.46 1.47
C VAL A 112 -8.79 -8.34 2.47
N LYS A 113 -7.66 -8.93 2.06
CA LYS A 113 -6.78 -9.73 2.91
C LYS A 113 -5.80 -8.86 3.69
N VAL A 114 -5.26 -9.37 4.80
CA VAL A 114 -4.37 -8.60 5.68
C VAL A 114 -2.95 -9.15 5.69
N ILE A 115 -1.97 -8.29 5.39
CA ILE A 115 -0.54 -8.52 5.56
C ILE A 115 -0.08 -7.79 6.82
N ALA A 116 0.65 -8.48 7.70
CA ALA A 116 1.30 -7.84 8.84
C ALA A 116 2.78 -7.60 8.55
N ASP A 117 3.28 -6.40 8.82
CA ASP A 117 4.72 -6.18 8.89
C ASP A 117 5.31 -6.88 10.13
N ALA A 118 6.35 -7.67 9.94
CA ALA A 118 6.89 -8.58 10.94
C ALA A 118 8.37 -8.29 11.17
N VAL A 119 8.68 -7.72 12.34
CA VAL A 119 10.04 -7.44 12.79
C VAL A 119 10.57 -8.64 13.56
N ILE A 120 11.37 -9.45 12.88
CA ILE A 120 11.87 -10.74 13.38
C ILE A 120 13.39 -10.87 13.32
N ASN A 121 14.10 -9.84 12.86
CA ASN A 121 15.56 -9.80 12.85
C ASN A 121 16.14 -9.49 14.25
N HIS A 122 15.53 -8.54 14.95
CA HIS A 122 16.10 -7.94 16.14
C HIS A 122 15.03 -7.61 17.19
N MET A 123 15.50 -7.26 18.37
CA MET A 123 14.74 -6.58 19.42
C MET A 123 15.26 -5.14 19.60
N THR A 124 15.05 -4.51 20.75
CA THR A 124 15.41 -3.10 21.00
C THR A 124 16.93 -2.81 21.11
N ALA A 125 17.33 -1.55 20.92
CA ALA A 125 18.71 -1.08 21.13
C ALA A 125 19.03 -0.70 22.59
N GLY A 126 18.12 -0.90 23.55
CA GLY A 126 18.25 -0.34 24.90
C GLY A 126 17.42 -1.06 25.97
N SER A 127 17.10 -0.33 27.03
CA SER A 127 16.35 -0.84 28.18
C SER A 127 15.19 0.12 28.51
N GLY A 128 14.10 -0.42 29.07
CA GLY A 128 12.96 0.40 29.45
C GLY A 128 11.71 -0.41 29.69
N THR A 129 10.56 0.22 29.45
CA THR A 129 9.24 -0.41 29.51
C THR A 129 8.53 -0.16 28.18
N GLY A 130 8.03 -1.24 27.55
CA GLY A 130 7.33 -1.16 26.28
C GLY A 130 5.93 -0.54 26.37
N THR A 131 5.29 -0.34 25.22
CA THR A 131 3.92 0.18 25.10
C THR A 131 2.86 -0.67 25.81
N GLY A 132 3.13 -1.96 25.99
CA GLY A 132 2.29 -2.94 26.68
C GLY A 132 2.72 -3.21 28.13
N GLY A 133 3.60 -2.38 28.70
CA GLY A 133 4.02 -2.46 30.10
C GLY A 133 5.12 -3.49 30.39
N THR A 134 5.70 -4.15 29.38
CA THR A 134 6.78 -5.12 29.59
C THR A 134 8.10 -4.40 29.85
N SER A 135 8.70 -4.63 31.02
CA SER A 135 10.07 -4.18 31.30
C SER A 135 11.09 -5.06 30.58
N TYR A 136 12.13 -4.44 30.01
CA TYR A 136 13.16 -5.12 29.24
C TYR A 136 14.53 -4.45 29.45
N THR A 137 15.59 -5.21 29.18
CA THR A 137 16.93 -4.65 28.94
C THR A 137 17.46 -5.17 27.62
N LYS A 138 18.46 -4.49 27.05
CA LYS A 138 19.12 -4.99 25.84
C LYS A 138 19.62 -6.42 26.10
N TYR A 139 19.26 -7.34 25.20
CA TYR A 139 19.50 -8.79 25.29
C TYR A 139 18.76 -9.58 26.39
N ASN A 140 17.81 -8.97 27.10
CA ASN A 140 16.96 -9.70 28.05
C ASN A 140 15.51 -9.20 27.95
N TYR A 141 14.67 -10.04 27.37
CA TYR A 141 13.26 -9.82 27.07
C TYR A 141 12.45 -10.91 27.77
N PRO A 142 11.96 -10.65 29.00
CA PRO A 142 11.36 -11.66 29.86
C PRO A 142 10.26 -12.46 29.16
N GLY A 143 10.38 -13.79 29.21
CA GLY A 143 9.45 -14.73 28.59
C GLY A 143 9.77 -15.09 27.13
N TYR A 144 10.72 -14.41 26.48
CA TYR A 144 11.05 -14.63 25.07
C TYR A 144 12.53 -14.91 24.82
N TYR A 145 13.43 -14.01 25.23
CA TYR A 145 14.85 -14.09 24.87
C TYR A 145 15.75 -13.64 26.02
N GLN A 146 16.90 -14.31 26.16
CA GLN A 146 18.01 -13.99 27.05
C GLN A 146 19.29 -13.83 26.23
N ASP A 147 20.41 -13.49 26.87
CA ASP A 147 21.64 -13.11 26.18
C ASP A 147 22.12 -14.15 25.14
N GLN A 148 21.96 -15.45 25.44
CA GLN A 148 22.35 -16.54 24.53
C GLN A 148 21.52 -16.66 23.25
N ASP A 149 20.36 -16.00 23.19
CA ASP A 149 19.42 -16.06 22.05
C ASP A 149 19.73 -15.00 20.99
N PHE A 150 20.82 -14.26 21.16
CA PHE A 150 21.26 -13.22 20.25
C PHE A 150 22.66 -13.52 19.70
N HIS A 151 22.99 -12.98 18.54
CA HIS A 151 24.31 -13.16 17.96
C HIS A 151 25.40 -12.48 18.81
N SER A 152 26.59 -13.06 18.82
CA SER A 152 27.71 -12.58 19.65
C SER A 152 28.35 -11.28 19.13
N CYS A 153 28.13 -10.90 17.86
CA CYS A 153 28.66 -9.65 17.32
C CYS A 153 27.77 -8.47 17.77
N ARG A 154 28.17 -7.81 18.86
CA ARG A 154 27.44 -6.70 19.48
C ARG A 154 27.84 -5.31 18.96
N THR A 155 28.21 -5.21 17.69
CA THR A 155 28.65 -3.96 17.05
C THR A 155 27.76 -3.65 15.86
N SER A 156 27.60 -2.38 15.53
CA SER A 156 26.87 -1.99 14.33
C SER A 156 27.49 -2.58 13.07
N ILE A 157 26.64 -3.02 12.14
CA ILE A 157 27.04 -3.40 10.77
C ILE A 157 27.85 -2.25 10.17
N SER A 158 29.01 -2.57 9.61
CA SER A 158 29.94 -1.59 9.02
C SER A 158 30.55 -2.03 7.69
N ASP A 159 30.36 -3.30 7.29
CA ASP A 159 30.87 -3.84 6.02
C ASP A 159 29.80 -4.70 5.33
N TYR A 160 29.08 -4.10 4.38
CA TYR A 160 28.06 -4.79 3.59
C TYR A 160 28.63 -5.78 2.56
N THR A 161 29.95 -5.81 2.37
CA THR A 161 30.64 -6.83 1.54
C THR A 161 30.98 -8.09 2.34
N ASN A 162 30.76 -8.09 3.65
CA ASN A 162 30.94 -9.22 4.54
C ASN A 162 29.59 -9.76 5.02
N ARG A 163 29.23 -10.97 4.56
CA ARG A 163 27.95 -11.62 4.91
C ARG A 163 27.77 -11.80 6.42
N ASP A 164 28.81 -12.25 7.12
CA ASP A 164 28.73 -12.49 8.56
C ASP A 164 28.52 -11.17 9.32
N ASN A 165 29.08 -10.07 8.80
CA ASN A 165 28.82 -8.75 9.37
C ASN A 165 27.37 -8.32 9.14
N VAL A 166 26.82 -8.51 7.93
CA VAL A 166 25.44 -8.12 7.58
C VAL A 166 24.38 -8.92 8.35
N GLN A 167 24.64 -10.21 8.61
CA GLN A 167 23.61 -11.15 9.11
C GLN A 167 23.76 -11.55 10.58
N ASN A 168 24.90 -11.24 11.21
CA ASN A 168 25.15 -11.63 12.62
C ASN A 168 25.55 -10.45 13.51
N CYS A 169 25.68 -9.23 12.99
CA CYS A 169 25.98 -8.03 13.75
C CYS A 169 24.77 -7.08 13.80
N GLU A 170 24.79 -6.12 14.72
CA GLU A 170 23.62 -5.31 15.02
C GLU A 170 23.27 -4.32 13.91
N LEU A 171 22.06 -4.43 13.36
CA LEU A 171 21.49 -3.38 12.51
C LEU A 171 21.27 -2.13 13.38
N VAL A 172 22.06 -1.08 13.14
CA VAL A 172 22.01 0.22 13.86
C VAL A 172 21.97 0.10 15.41
N GLY A 173 22.60 -0.94 15.95
CA GLY A 173 22.69 -1.17 17.40
C GLY A 173 21.47 -1.88 18.02
N LEU A 174 20.57 -2.43 17.20
CA LEU A 174 19.43 -3.24 17.63
C LEU A 174 19.90 -4.64 18.02
N ALA A 175 19.33 -5.19 19.11
CA ALA A 175 19.74 -6.49 19.62
C ALA A 175 19.41 -7.62 18.63
N ASP A 176 20.43 -8.13 17.95
CA ASP A 176 20.31 -9.01 16.79
C ASP A 176 20.06 -10.48 17.17
N LEU A 177 18.91 -11.04 16.76
CA LEU A 177 18.47 -12.38 17.17
C LEU A 177 19.28 -13.46 16.48
N ASN A 178 19.71 -14.48 17.23
CA ASN A 178 20.42 -15.63 16.68
C ASN A 178 19.45 -16.58 15.98
N THR A 179 19.04 -16.22 14.77
CA THR A 179 18.08 -16.99 13.96
C THR A 179 18.63 -18.35 13.51
N GLY A 180 19.92 -18.62 13.67
CA GLY A 180 20.48 -19.98 13.53
C GLY A 180 20.03 -20.94 14.64
N SER A 181 19.58 -20.42 15.79
CA SER A 181 19.06 -21.21 16.91
C SER A 181 17.65 -21.74 16.65
N ASP A 182 17.42 -23.04 16.92
CA ASP A 182 16.08 -23.62 16.83
C ASP A 182 15.09 -22.99 17.84
N TYR A 183 15.58 -22.59 19.01
CA TYR A 183 14.77 -21.90 20.01
C TYR A 183 14.25 -20.57 19.45
N VAL A 184 15.16 -19.73 18.94
CA VAL A 184 14.81 -18.42 18.36
C VAL A 184 13.81 -18.57 17.22
N ARG A 185 14.08 -19.47 16.27
CA ARG A 185 13.16 -19.70 15.13
C ARG A 185 11.79 -20.20 15.59
N SER A 186 11.75 -21.05 16.62
CA SER A 186 10.49 -21.57 17.16
C SER A 186 9.70 -20.49 17.91
N THR A 187 10.39 -19.60 18.63
CA THR A 187 9.77 -18.44 19.29
C THR A 187 9.21 -17.45 18.27
N ILE A 188 9.95 -17.12 17.21
CA ILE A 188 9.46 -16.31 16.08
C ILE A 188 8.26 -16.97 15.42
N ALA A 189 8.34 -18.26 15.09
CA ALA A 189 7.23 -18.98 14.47
C ALA A 189 5.98 -19.00 15.35
N ALA A 190 6.13 -19.10 16.68
CA ALA A 190 5.01 -19.00 17.61
C ALA A 190 4.34 -17.62 17.56
N TYR A 191 5.11 -16.53 17.47
CA TYR A 191 4.57 -15.19 17.26
C TYR A 191 3.81 -15.06 15.94
N LEU A 192 4.40 -15.48 14.83
CA LEU A 192 3.74 -15.44 13.52
C LEU A 192 2.48 -16.33 13.50
N ASN A 193 2.52 -17.50 14.14
CA ASN A 193 1.35 -18.38 14.29
C ASN A 193 0.23 -17.77 15.14
N ASN A 194 0.56 -16.93 16.13
CA ASN A 194 -0.43 -16.15 16.85
C ASN A 194 -1.17 -15.19 15.90
N LEU A 195 -0.45 -14.44 15.08
CA LEU A 195 -1.06 -13.56 14.07
C LEU A 195 -1.90 -14.34 13.05
N ILE A 196 -1.40 -15.48 12.56
CA ILE A 196 -2.19 -16.39 11.68
C ILE A 196 -3.48 -16.83 12.37
N SER A 197 -3.45 -17.14 13.67
CA SER A 197 -4.65 -17.54 14.42
C SER A 197 -5.69 -16.42 14.55
N LEU A 198 -5.26 -15.16 14.44
CA LEU A 198 -6.13 -13.99 14.40
C LEU A 198 -6.62 -13.66 12.97
N GLY A 199 -6.16 -14.41 11.96
CA GLY A 199 -6.63 -14.33 10.57
C GLY A 199 -5.71 -13.59 9.61
N THR A 200 -4.46 -13.29 9.98
CA THR A 200 -3.47 -12.71 9.06
C THR A 200 -3.25 -13.61 7.83
N ASP A 201 -3.26 -13.03 6.63
CA ASP A 201 -3.14 -13.73 5.34
C ASP A 201 -1.71 -13.72 4.77
N GLY A 202 -0.85 -12.86 5.30
CA GLY A 202 0.52 -12.70 4.82
C GLY A 202 1.41 -11.91 5.76
N PHE A 203 2.71 -11.95 5.50
CA PHE A 203 3.70 -11.17 6.23
C PHE A 203 4.58 -10.37 5.26
N ARG A 204 4.91 -9.14 5.64
CA ARG A 204 6.08 -8.44 5.09
C ARG A 204 7.18 -8.58 6.13
N ILE A 205 8.29 -9.21 5.77
CA ILE A 205 9.41 -9.45 6.68
C ILE A 205 10.35 -8.26 6.64
N ASP A 206 10.39 -7.53 7.74
CA ASP A 206 11.28 -6.39 7.96
C ASP A 206 12.74 -6.85 8.02
N ALA A 207 13.64 -6.02 7.46
CA ALA A 207 15.08 -6.25 7.51
C ALA A 207 15.51 -7.66 7.08
N ALA A 208 14.77 -8.30 6.15
CA ALA A 208 14.99 -9.70 5.77
C ALA A 208 16.42 -9.97 5.28
N LYS A 209 17.08 -8.98 4.66
CA LYS A 209 18.50 -9.02 4.27
C LYS A 209 19.45 -9.41 5.41
N HIS A 210 19.10 -9.03 6.63
CA HIS A 210 19.90 -9.21 7.84
C HIS A 210 19.66 -10.58 8.50
N ILE A 211 18.78 -11.41 7.94
CA ILE A 211 18.52 -12.77 8.38
C ILE A 211 18.99 -13.72 7.28
N ALA A 212 19.67 -14.82 7.63
CA ALA A 212 20.02 -15.81 6.63
C ALA A 212 18.77 -16.37 5.92
N ALA A 213 18.79 -16.43 4.58
CA ALA A 213 17.65 -16.93 3.79
C ALA A 213 17.24 -18.37 4.20
N SER A 214 18.21 -19.19 4.61
CA SER A 214 17.95 -20.53 5.16
C SER A 214 17.20 -20.51 6.51
N ASP A 215 17.47 -19.52 7.35
CA ASP A 215 16.79 -19.38 8.64
C ASP A 215 15.37 -18.84 8.48
N LEU A 216 15.16 -17.90 7.55
CA LEU A 216 13.81 -17.51 7.12
C LEU A 216 13.01 -18.70 6.60
N ALA A 217 13.61 -19.54 5.76
CA ALA A 217 12.97 -20.77 5.28
C ALA A 217 12.63 -21.73 6.44
N ALA A 218 13.53 -21.88 7.41
CA ALA A 218 13.31 -22.70 8.60
C ALA A 218 12.22 -22.15 9.53
N ILE A 219 12.10 -20.82 9.67
CA ILE A 219 11.00 -20.16 10.38
C ILE A 219 9.69 -20.41 9.64
N LYS A 220 9.65 -20.18 8.32
CA LYS A 220 8.45 -20.38 7.50
C LYS A 220 7.93 -21.83 7.56
N ALA A 221 8.86 -22.81 7.60
CA ALA A 221 8.52 -24.23 7.72
C ALA A 221 7.89 -24.61 9.08
N LYS A 222 8.02 -23.77 10.12
CA LYS A 222 7.39 -23.96 11.43
C LYS A 222 6.02 -23.31 11.55
N LEU A 223 5.53 -22.62 10.52
CA LEU A 223 4.22 -22.00 10.53
C LEU A 223 3.10 -23.02 10.36
N THR A 224 1.95 -22.75 10.98
CA THR A 224 0.72 -23.54 10.81
C THR A 224 0.19 -23.48 9.37
N ASN A 225 0.49 -22.38 8.66
CA ASN A 225 0.30 -22.24 7.23
C ASN A 225 1.65 -21.93 6.55
N THR A 226 2.36 -22.96 6.11
CA THR A 226 3.65 -22.83 5.43
C THR A 226 3.54 -22.22 4.02
N SER A 227 2.33 -22.19 3.45
CA SER A 227 2.04 -21.58 2.15
C SER A 227 1.62 -20.11 2.25
N ILE A 228 1.64 -19.53 3.44
CA ILE A 228 1.24 -18.14 3.67
C ILE A 228 2.11 -17.17 2.84
N PHE A 229 1.48 -16.11 2.34
CA PHE A 229 2.15 -15.14 1.48
C PHE A 229 3.21 -14.37 2.27
N TRP A 230 4.44 -14.30 1.74
CA TRP A 230 5.53 -13.52 2.31
C TRP A 230 5.99 -12.51 1.26
N ALA A 231 6.11 -11.25 1.67
CA ALA A 231 6.95 -10.25 1.02
C ALA A 231 8.17 -10.00 1.93
N GLN A 232 9.31 -9.62 1.37
CA GLN A 232 10.56 -9.52 2.12
C GLN A 232 11.33 -8.26 1.72
N GLU A 233 11.80 -7.53 2.72
CA GLU A 233 12.67 -6.38 2.50
C GLU A 233 14.13 -6.83 2.32
N VAL A 234 14.58 -6.88 1.06
CA VAL A 234 15.97 -7.17 0.74
C VAL A 234 16.47 -6.14 -0.26
N ILE A 235 17.12 -5.10 0.26
CA ILE A 235 17.63 -4.00 -0.57
C ILE A 235 18.85 -4.48 -1.36
N TYR A 236 18.84 -4.28 -2.68
CA TYR A 236 20.00 -4.53 -3.53
C TYR A 236 21.10 -3.49 -3.25
N GLY A 237 22.34 -3.97 -3.15
CA GLY A 237 23.53 -3.12 -3.17
C GLY A 237 24.61 -3.74 -4.06
N SER A 238 25.21 -2.90 -4.91
CA SER A 238 26.24 -3.36 -5.84
C SER A 238 27.49 -3.80 -5.09
N GLY A 239 27.92 -5.05 -5.30
CA GLY A 239 29.09 -5.62 -4.63
C GLY A 239 28.85 -6.07 -3.18
N GLU A 240 27.62 -5.95 -2.68
CA GLU A 240 27.28 -6.41 -1.34
C GLU A 240 27.09 -7.92 -1.28
N ALA A 241 27.38 -8.51 -0.11
CA ALA A 241 27.45 -9.96 0.04
C ALA A 241 26.10 -10.68 -0.01
N VAL A 242 25.02 -9.97 0.32
CA VAL A 242 23.65 -10.50 0.41
C VAL A 242 22.78 -9.86 -0.66
N GLN A 243 22.15 -10.70 -1.48
CA GLN A 243 21.44 -10.29 -2.68
C GLN A 243 19.95 -10.66 -2.63
N PRO A 244 19.04 -9.85 -3.22
CA PRO A 244 17.60 -10.11 -3.22
C PRO A 244 17.19 -11.47 -3.77
N THR A 245 17.92 -11.97 -4.77
CA THR A 245 17.63 -13.24 -5.46
C THR A 245 17.68 -14.45 -4.52
N GLU A 246 18.43 -14.37 -3.42
CA GLU A 246 18.56 -15.44 -2.42
C GLU A 246 17.25 -15.73 -1.69
N TYR A 247 16.33 -14.77 -1.64
CA TYR A 247 15.10 -14.82 -0.84
C TYR A 247 13.85 -15.18 -1.66
N THR A 248 14.01 -15.35 -2.98
CA THR A 248 12.90 -15.67 -3.89
C THR A 248 12.30 -17.06 -3.68
N GLY A 249 13.00 -17.94 -2.95
CA GLY A 249 12.51 -19.27 -2.58
C GLY A 249 11.47 -19.28 -1.45
N THR A 250 11.38 -18.21 -0.65
CA THR A 250 10.50 -18.13 0.53
C THR A 250 9.37 -17.11 0.37
N GLY A 251 9.42 -16.23 -0.63
CA GLY A 251 8.39 -15.25 -0.88
C GLY A 251 8.77 -14.25 -1.97
N ASP A 252 7.90 -13.27 -2.15
CA ASP A 252 8.18 -12.11 -2.98
C ASP A 252 9.19 -11.21 -2.26
N VAL A 253 9.89 -10.36 -3.02
CA VAL A 253 10.86 -9.40 -2.51
C VAL A 253 10.51 -8.02 -3.03
N ASP A 254 10.58 -7.02 -2.15
CA ASP A 254 10.32 -5.63 -2.49
C ASP A 254 11.34 -5.13 -3.55
N ALA A 255 10.83 -4.66 -4.69
CA ALA A 255 11.63 -4.34 -5.87
C ALA A 255 12.21 -2.91 -5.82
N PHE A 256 13.09 -2.65 -4.84
CA PHE A 256 13.70 -1.33 -4.59
C PHE A 256 14.30 -0.66 -5.83
N GLN A 257 15.04 -1.43 -6.64
CA GLN A 257 15.68 -0.90 -7.84
C GLN A 257 14.64 -0.31 -8.82
N GLY A 258 13.47 -0.94 -8.93
CA GLY A 258 12.35 -0.44 -9.71
C GLY A 258 11.86 0.93 -9.22
N ALA A 259 11.72 1.11 -7.91
CA ALA A 259 11.28 2.39 -7.32
C ALA A 259 12.31 3.52 -7.53
N PHE A 260 13.60 3.21 -7.40
CA PHE A 260 14.69 4.17 -7.69
C PHE A 260 14.71 4.60 -9.15
N ASP A 261 14.51 3.64 -10.07
CA ASP A 261 14.46 3.92 -11.50
C ASP A 261 13.21 4.68 -11.90
N LEU A 262 12.04 4.37 -11.32
CA LEU A 262 10.83 5.17 -11.54
C LEU A 262 11.05 6.62 -11.11
N LYS A 263 11.66 6.87 -9.95
CA LYS A 263 12.03 8.23 -9.54
C LYS A 263 12.94 8.90 -10.58
N ARG A 264 14.05 8.26 -10.94
CA ARG A 264 15.04 8.79 -11.90
C ARG A 264 14.36 9.16 -13.22
N ILE A 265 13.51 8.27 -13.74
CA ILE A 265 12.87 8.43 -15.05
C ILE A 265 11.83 9.55 -15.03
N PHE A 266 10.91 9.51 -14.07
CA PHE A 266 9.85 10.51 -13.97
C PHE A 266 10.36 11.90 -13.59
N ASN A 267 11.53 12.01 -12.95
CA ASN A 267 12.06 13.30 -12.49
C ASN A 267 13.16 13.89 -13.38
N SER A 268 13.91 13.07 -14.11
CA SER A 268 15.15 13.52 -14.75
C SER A 268 15.44 12.89 -16.11
N GLU A 269 14.61 11.96 -16.57
CA GLU A 269 14.76 11.35 -17.90
C GLU A 269 13.45 11.35 -18.68
N LYS A 270 13.14 10.25 -19.36
CA LYS A 270 12.07 10.15 -20.36
C LYS A 270 11.22 8.93 -20.13
N LEU A 271 9.89 9.12 -20.11
CA LEU A 271 8.95 8.01 -19.98
C LEU A 271 9.07 6.99 -21.12
N SER A 272 9.53 7.38 -22.31
CA SER A 272 9.77 6.46 -23.43
C SER A 272 10.75 5.32 -23.12
N TYR A 273 11.60 5.47 -22.09
CA TYR A 273 12.53 4.41 -21.66
C TYR A 273 11.82 3.23 -20.98
N LEU A 274 10.57 3.40 -20.54
CA LEU A 274 9.82 2.41 -19.77
C LEU A 274 9.18 1.29 -20.60
N SER A 275 9.44 1.23 -21.91
CA SER A 275 8.86 0.23 -22.84
C SER A 275 9.17 -1.24 -22.51
N ASN A 276 10.14 -1.48 -21.63
CA ASN A 276 10.54 -2.81 -21.19
C ASN A 276 10.91 -2.84 -19.68
N TRP A 277 10.36 -1.93 -18.86
CA TRP A 277 10.67 -1.86 -17.42
C TRP A 277 10.44 -3.20 -16.71
N GLY A 278 11.40 -3.66 -15.93
CA GLY A 278 11.31 -4.90 -15.16
C GLY A 278 12.56 -5.77 -15.25
N ALA A 279 12.40 -7.08 -15.06
CA ALA A 279 13.47 -8.06 -14.89
C ALA A 279 14.67 -7.94 -15.86
N SER A 280 14.44 -7.49 -17.11
CA SER A 280 15.49 -7.33 -18.12
C SER A 280 16.46 -6.16 -17.86
N TRP A 281 16.19 -5.31 -16.88
CA TRP A 281 17.02 -4.14 -16.56
C TRP A 281 18.27 -4.48 -15.75
N GLY A 282 18.41 -5.74 -15.34
CA GLY A 282 19.66 -6.28 -14.82
C GLY A 282 19.73 -6.29 -13.29
N ALA A 283 20.87 -5.90 -12.75
CA ALA A 283 21.19 -6.13 -11.34
C ALA A 283 20.18 -5.45 -10.39
N GLY A 284 19.79 -6.16 -9.34
CA GLY A 284 18.79 -5.71 -8.38
C GLY A 284 17.33 -5.90 -8.81
N TYR A 285 17.06 -6.20 -10.09
CA TYR A 285 15.73 -6.62 -10.54
C TYR A 285 15.50 -8.12 -10.31
N LEU A 286 14.23 -8.49 -10.23
CA LEU A 286 13.78 -9.85 -9.90
C LEU A 286 12.88 -10.36 -11.02
N PRO A 287 12.70 -11.69 -11.16
CA PRO A 287 11.62 -12.22 -11.97
C PRO A 287 10.28 -11.64 -11.54
N SER A 288 9.39 -11.33 -12.49
CA SER A 288 8.11 -10.68 -12.20
C SER A 288 7.25 -11.45 -11.20
N ALA A 289 7.36 -12.78 -11.15
CA ALA A 289 6.61 -13.62 -10.22
C ALA A 289 7.11 -13.54 -8.76
N ASN A 290 8.25 -12.89 -8.52
CA ASN A 290 8.89 -12.75 -7.21
C ASN A 290 9.11 -11.28 -6.81
N ALA A 291 8.61 -10.34 -7.61
CA ALA A 291 8.82 -8.91 -7.40
C ALA A 291 7.58 -8.27 -6.83
N ARG A 292 7.72 -7.53 -5.72
CA ARG A 292 6.69 -6.63 -5.22
C ARG A 292 7.09 -5.19 -5.54
N THR A 293 6.42 -4.57 -6.50
CA THR A 293 6.77 -3.24 -7.00
C THR A 293 6.09 -2.15 -6.18
N PHE A 294 6.77 -1.02 -5.99
CA PHE A 294 6.23 0.16 -5.32
C PHE A 294 6.83 1.42 -5.95
N VAL A 295 6.19 2.57 -5.73
CA VAL A 295 6.73 3.89 -6.12
C VAL A 295 7.54 4.49 -4.97
N ASP A 296 7.10 4.25 -3.75
CA ASP A 296 7.65 4.75 -2.50
C ASP A 296 7.28 3.84 -1.32
N ASN A 297 8.02 3.98 -0.23
CA ASN A 297 7.71 3.40 1.07
C ASN A 297 8.19 4.35 2.18
N TRP A 298 7.95 4.02 3.44
CA TRP A 298 8.25 4.90 4.57
C TRP A 298 9.75 5.19 4.76
N ASP A 299 10.65 4.29 4.36
CA ASP A 299 12.09 4.51 4.46
C ASP A 299 12.60 5.40 3.33
N THR A 300 12.23 5.06 2.09
CA THR A 300 12.82 5.66 0.89
C THR A 300 12.17 6.98 0.50
N GLU A 301 10.91 7.21 0.89
CA GLU A 301 10.24 8.49 0.65
C GLU A 301 10.88 9.62 1.47
N ARG A 302 11.41 9.26 2.65
CA ARG A 302 11.91 10.18 3.67
C ARG A 302 13.40 10.45 3.56
N ASN A 303 14.17 9.49 3.07
CA ASN A 303 15.60 9.68 2.77
C ASN A 303 15.84 10.24 1.36
N GLY A 304 14.78 10.34 0.54
CA GLY A 304 14.85 10.90 -0.80
C GLY A 304 15.36 9.93 -1.87
N SER A 305 15.41 8.62 -1.62
CA SER A 305 15.76 7.63 -2.65
C SER A 305 14.62 7.33 -3.62
N THR A 306 13.37 7.51 -3.21
CA THR A 306 12.19 7.35 -4.09
C THR A 306 11.41 8.66 -4.27
N LEU A 307 10.34 8.59 -5.06
CA LEU A 307 9.33 9.66 -5.08
C LEU A 307 8.58 9.68 -3.73
N ASN A 308 7.75 10.71 -3.55
CA ASN A 308 6.81 10.82 -2.44
C ASN A 308 5.64 11.74 -2.83
N TYR A 309 4.65 11.88 -1.96
CA TYR A 309 3.46 12.68 -2.25
C TYR A 309 3.75 14.16 -2.58
N LYS A 310 4.91 14.70 -2.19
CA LYS A 310 5.30 16.11 -2.44
C LYS A 310 5.67 16.37 -3.90
N TYR A 311 5.87 15.33 -4.71
CA TYR A 311 6.15 15.43 -6.15
C TYR A 311 4.89 15.65 -7.02
N GLY A 312 3.70 15.77 -6.41
CA GLY A 312 2.47 16.12 -7.11
C GLY A 312 2.15 15.15 -8.25
N ALA A 313 1.91 15.68 -9.46
CA ALA A 313 1.53 14.86 -10.59
C ALA A 313 2.58 13.83 -11.02
N THR A 314 3.88 14.12 -10.84
CA THR A 314 4.96 13.14 -11.08
C THR A 314 4.77 11.87 -10.25
N TYR A 315 4.42 12.02 -8.97
CA TYR A 315 4.14 10.89 -8.07
C TYR A 315 2.88 10.12 -8.49
N THR A 316 1.81 10.85 -8.82
CA THR A 316 0.54 10.26 -9.25
C THR A 316 0.73 9.44 -10.53
N LEU A 317 1.40 10.00 -11.54
CA LEU A 317 1.62 9.31 -12.82
C LEU A 317 2.56 8.11 -12.71
N ALA A 318 3.55 8.14 -11.79
CA ALA A 318 4.38 6.97 -11.50
C ALA A 318 3.54 5.81 -10.93
N ASN A 319 2.57 6.10 -10.05
CA ASN A 319 1.63 5.09 -9.54
C ASN A 319 0.70 4.57 -10.65
N VAL A 320 0.20 5.45 -11.53
CA VAL A 320 -0.60 5.05 -12.70
C VAL A 320 0.19 4.09 -13.59
N TYR A 321 1.45 4.41 -13.90
CA TYR A 321 2.32 3.55 -14.69
C TYR A 321 2.57 2.19 -14.00
N MET A 322 2.96 2.19 -12.72
CA MET A 322 3.19 0.95 -11.95
C MET A 322 1.97 0.04 -11.95
N LEU A 323 0.77 0.58 -11.73
CA LEU A 323 -0.48 -0.20 -11.72
C LEU A 323 -0.87 -0.69 -13.12
N ALA A 324 -0.53 0.06 -14.17
CA ALA A 324 -0.80 -0.34 -15.56
C ALA A 324 0.18 -1.39 -16.10
N TRP A 325 1.41 -1.41 -15.62
CA TRP A 325 2.50 -2.24 -16.13
C TRP A 325 2.49 -3.67 -15.55
N PRO A 326 2.78 -4.74 -16.32
CA PRO A 326 2.65 -6.13 -15.84
C PRO A 326 3.83 -6.65 -14.98
N TYR A 327 4.75 -5.79 -14.52
CA TYR A 327 5.88 -6.23 -13.71
C TYR A 327 5.52 -6.27 -12.22
N GLY A 328 5.70 -7.42 -11.59
CA GLY A 328 5.49 -7.62 -10.15
C GLY A 328 4.05 -7.49 -9.66
N SER A 329 3.88 -7.65 -8.35
CA SER A 329 2.68 -7.32 -7.59
C SER A 329 2.76 -5.87 -7.08
N PRO A 330 1.82 -4.98 -7.43
CA PRO A 330 1.90 -3.57 -7.02
C PRO A 330 1.57 -3.35 -5.54
N ASN A 331 2.37 -2.54 -4.86
CA ASN A 331 2.14 -2.03 -3.52
C ASN A 331 2.00 -0.51 -3.56
N VAL A 332 0.80 -0.01 -3.23
CA VAL A 332 0.51 1.42 -3.10
C VAL A 332 0.76 1.81 -1.65
N TYR A 333 1.79 2.61 -1.41
CA TYR A 333 2.08 3.14 -0.09
C TYR A 333 1.18 4.33 0.25
N SER A 334 0.60 4.32 1.45
CA SER A 334 -0.29 5.37 1.94
C SER A 334 0.11 5.83 3.35
N GLY A 335 1.00 6.81 3.38
CA GLY A 335 1.48 7.44 4.61
C GLY A 335 0.77 8.76 4.98
N TYR A 336 1.55 9.65 5.57
CA TYR A 336 1.11 10.90 6.18
C TYR A 336 2.14 12.02 5.96
N GLU A 337 1.78 13.24 6.31
CA GLU A 337 2.65 14.40 6.24
C GLU A 337 3.84 14.27 7.19
N PHE A 338 5.04 14.51 6.68
CA PHE A 338 6.27 14.50 7.47
C PHE A 338 7.13 15.75 7.19
N SER A 339 7.75 16.27 8.25
CA SER A 339 8.71 17.37 8.21
C SER A 339 10.16 16.90 8.15
N ASP A 340 10.42 15.70 8.68
CA ASP A 340 11.75 15.12 8.84
C ASP A 340 11.67 13.59 8.71
N ASN A 341 12.83 12.92 8.81
CA ASN A 341 12.91 11.48 8.63
C ASN A 341 12.11 10.71 9.70
N ASP A 342 12.06 11.22 10.93
CA ASP A 342 11.57 10.49 12.10
C ASP A 342 10.11 10.81 12.46
N SER A 343 9.47 11.73 11.73
CA SER A 343 8.12 12.20 12.04
C SER A 343 7.15 11.03 12.24
N GLY A 344 6.58 10.93 13.44
CA GLY A 344 5.57 9.94 13.81
C GLY A 344 4.19 10.21 13.20
N PRO A 345 3.26 9.24 13.30
CA PRO A 345 1.93 9.38 12.73
C PRO A 345 1.13 10.50 13.41
N PRO A 346 0.34 11.28 12.65
CA PRO A 346 -0.56 12.25 13.23
C PRO A 346 -1.64 11.55 14.07
N ASN A 347 -2.11 12.25 15.11
CA ASN A 347 -3.16 11.76 16.01
C ASN A 347 -2.91 10.36 16.59
N GLY A 348 -1.63 9.97 16.75
CA GLY A 348 -1.25 8.65 17.26
C GLY A 348 -1.73 7.49 16.39
N GLY A 349 -1.90 7.68 15.08
CA GLY A 349 -2.34 6.66 14.15
C GLY A 349 -3.84 6.69 13.82
N THR A 350 -4.64 7.49 14.52
CA THR A 350 -6.07 7.63 14.21
C THR A 350 -6.26 8.48 12.96
N VAL A 351 -7.02 7.97 11.98
CA VAL A 351 -7.41 8.71 10.78
C VAL A 351 -8.84 9.22 10.91
N ASN A 352 -9.00 10.53 11.09
CA ASN A 352 -10.31 11.17 11.16
C ASN A 352 -10.76 11.66 9.78
N ALA A 353 -9.85 12.25 9.01
CA ALA A 353 -10.16 12.80 7.69
C ALA A 353 -8.91 13.04 6.83
N CYS A 354 -8.79 12.27 5.74
CA CYS A 354 -7.76 12.44 4.72
C CYS A 354 -7.55 13.91 4.30
N TYR A 355 -6.30 14.28 4.09
CA TYR A 355 -5.78 15.60 3.70
C TYR A 355 -5.92 16.72 4.72
N SER A 356 -6.76 16.57 5.74
CA SER A 356 -7.08 17.65 6.69
C SER A 356 -6.46 17.47 8.07
N ASP A 357 -6.09 16.24 8.43
CA ASP A 357 -5.53 15.89 9.73
C ASP A 357 -4.12 15.29 9.63
N GLY A 358 -3.43 15.55 8.52
CA GLY A 358 -2.07 15.08 8.23
C GLY A 358 -2.00 13.77 7.44
N TRP A 359 -3.08 13.00 7.32
CA TRP A 359 -3.09 11.76 6.52
C TRP A 359 -3.19 12.06 5.02
N LYS A 360 -2.39 11.38 4.19
CA LYS A 360 -2.41 11.61 2.73
C LYS A 360 -3.34 10.68 1.97
N CYS A 361 -3.60 9.49 2.47
CA CYS A 361 -4.55 8.53 1.90
C CYS A 361 -4.33 8.26 0.41
N GLN A 362 -3.09 8.09 -0.04
CA GLN A 362 -2.72 7.89 -1.45
C GLN A 362 -3.52 6.76 -2.11
N HIS A 363 -3.79 5.69 -1.36
CA HIS A 363 -4.62 4.57 -1.81
C HIS A 363 -6.03 4.98 -2.30
N ALA A 364 -6.55 6.11 -1.80
CA ALA A 364 -7.88 6.64 -2.10
C ALA A 364 -7.85 7.74 -3.18
N TRP A 365 -6.68 8.15 -3.67
CA TRP A 365 -6.60 9.20 -4.69
C TRP A 365 -7.30 8.70 -5.95
N PRO A 366 -8.23 9.47 -6.57
CA PRO A 366 -9.04 8.97 -7.67
C PRO A 366 -8.24 8.34 -8.81
N GLN A 367 -7.10 8.94 -9.16
CA GLN A 367 -6.19 8.48 -10.21
C GLN A 367 -5.51 7.15 -9.87
N ILE A 368 -5.21 6.90 -8.58
CA ILE A 368 -4.58 5.67 -8.10
C ILE A 368 -5.65 4.58 -7.90
N ALA A 369 -6.74 4.90 -7.20
CA ALA A 369 -7.84 3.97 -6.95
C ALA A 369 -8.51 3.48 -8.25
N GLY A 370 -8.67 4.35 -9.25
CA GLY A 370 -9.19 3.96 -10.57
C GLY A 370 -8.30 2.92 -11.27
N MET A 371 -6.99 2.96 -11.04
CA MET A 371 -6.04 2.02 -11.63
C MET A 371 -6.00 0.65 -10.95
N VAL A 372 -6.56 0.51 -9.74
CA VAL A 372 -6.72 -0.80 -9.09
C VAL A 372 -7.73 -1.66 -9.85
N GLY A 373 -8.87 -1.07 -10.22
CA GLY A 373 -9.85 -1.73 -11.10
C GLY A 373 -9.25 -2.07 -12.46
N PHE A 374 -8.47 -1.16 -13.05
CA PHE A 374 -7.72 -1.41 -14.28
C PHE A 374 -6.79 -2.63 -14.13
N ARG A 375 -5.93 -2.66 -13.09
CA ARG A 375 -4.98 -3.75 -12.82
C ARG A 375 -5.68 -5.10 -12.75
N ASN A 376 -6.79 -5.17 -12.02
CA ASN A 376 -7.60 -6.38 -11.90
C ASN A 376 -8.16 -6.83 -13.25
N ALA A 377 -8.74 -5.91 -14.02
CA ALA A 377 -9.37 -6.22 -15.31
C ALA A 377 -8.34 -6.73 -16.33
N VAL A 378 -7.13 -6.15 -16.35
CA VAL A 378 -6.11 -6.48 -17.34
C VAL A 378 -5.18 -7.62 -16.92
N SER A 379 -5.43 -8.26 -15.78
CA SER A 379 -4.61 -9.37 -15.30
C SER A 379 -4.46 -10.47 -16.36
N GLY A 380 -3.24 -11.03 -16.42
CA GLY A 380 -2.83 -12.06 -17.38
C GLY A 380 -2.57 -11.61 -18.82
N THR A 381 -2.62 -10.29 -19.11
CA THR A 381 -2.36 -9.77 -20.46
C THR A 381 -0.94 -9.23 -20.63
N SER A 382 -0.39 -9.34 -21.84
CA SER A 382 0.86 -8.68 -22.24
C SER A 382 0.65 -7.22 -22.63
N VAL A 383 1.75 -6.47 -22.68
CA VAL A 383 1.78 -5.12 -23.29
C VAL A 383 1.63 -5.26 -24.80
N THR A 384 0.84 -4.37 -25.40
CA THR A 384 0.55 -4.32 -26.84
C THR A 384 0.50 -2.86 -27.30
N ASN A 385 0.67 -2.59 -28.59
CA ASN A 385 0.49 -1.25 -29.17
C ASN A 385 1.26 -0.14 -28.43
N TRP A 386 2.52 -0.40 -28.06
CA TRP A 386 3.36 0.63 -27.45
C TRP A 386 3.51 1.82 -28.41
N TRP A 387 3.29 3.02 -27.88
CA TRP A 387 3.49 4.29 -28.56
C TRP A 387 4.20 5.24 -27.60
N ASP A 388 5.13 6.03 -28.12
CA ASP A 388 5.75 7.14 -27.41
C ASP A 388 6.12 8.25 -28.39
N ASN A 389 6.37 9.45 -27.85
CA ASN A 389 6.83 10.61 -28.61
C ASN A 389 8.37 10.79 -28.56
N GLY A 390 9.13 9.78 -28.12
CA GLY A 390 10.56 9.88 -27.84
C GLY A 390 10.91 10.67 -26.57
N ASN A 391 9.91 11.02 -25.75
CA ASN A 391 10.06 11.84 -24.55
C ASN A 391 9.10 11.40 -23.42
N ASN A 392 8.22 12.26 -22.93
CA ASN A 392 7.41 12.09 -21.72
C ASN A 392 5.92 11.84 -22.01
N ALA A 393 5.56 11.52 -23.25
CA ALA A 393 4.25 10.97 -23.58
C ALA A 393 4.37 9.53 -24.06
N ILE A 394 3.67 8.62 -23.37
CA ILE A 394 3.65 7.18 -23.67
C ILE A 394 2.21 6.66 -23.67
N ALA A 395 1.96 5.59 -24.42
CA ALA A 395 0.70 4.87 -24.38
C ALA A 395 0.90 3.39 -24.73
N PHE A 396 0.07 2.52 -24.16
CA PHE A 396 0.11 1.10 -24.48
C PHE A 396 -1.21 0.40 -24.11
N GLY A 397 -1.51 -0.67 -24.85
CA GLY A 397 -2.57 -1.62 -24.54
C GLY A 397 -2.13 -2.73 -23.61
N ARG A 398 -3.08 -3.26 -22.86
CA ARG A 398 -2.97 -4.49 -22.06
C ARG A 398 -3.89 -5.54 -22.65
N GLY A 399 -3.40 -6.16 -23.72
CA GLY A 399 -4.19 -7.02 -24.61
C GLY A 399 -5.49 -6.35 -25.07
N SER A 400 -6.55 -7.15 -25.23
CA SER A 400 -7.90 -6.66 -25.57
C SER A 400 -8.71 -6.19 -24.35
N LYS A 401 -8.07 -6.02 -23.18
CA LYS A 401 -8.76 -5.75 -21.92
C LYS A 401 -8.60 -4.32 -21.42
N GLY A 402 -7.51 -3.64 -21.76
CA GLY A 402 -7.29 -2.26 -21.34
C GLY A 402 -6.30 -1.49 -22.19
N PHE A 403 -6.28 -0.18 -21.99
CA PHE A 403 -5.37 0.76 -22.65
C PHE A 403 -5.06 1.92 -21.70
N VAL A 404 -3.81 2.37 -21.66
CA VAL A 404 -3.38 3.53 -20.88
C VAL A 404 -2.58 4.49 -21.76
N ALA A 405 -2.75 5.79 -21.54
CA ALA A 405 -1.90 6.83 -22.08
C ALA A 405 -1.53 7.81 -20.97
N ILE A 406 -0.26 8.21 -20.91
CA ILE A 406 0.30 9.12 -19.91
C ILE A 406 0.98 10.26 -20.65
N ASN A 407 0.64 11.49 -20.28
CA ASN A 407 1.27 12.70 -20.78
C ASN A 407 1.94 13.46 -19.62
N HIS A 408 3.24 13.26 -19.46
CA HIS A 408 4.07 14.01 -18.52
C HIS A 408 4.82 15.18 -19.20
N GLU A 409 4.30 15.66 -20.34
CA GLU A 409 4.78 16.88 -21.00
C GLU A 409 4.18 18.14 -20.36
N SER A 410 4.75 19.30 -20.67
CA SER A 410 4.27 20.60 -20.17
C SER A 410 3.00 21.09 -20.85
N SER A 411 2.65 20.54 -22.02
CA SER A 411 1.45 20.90 -22.81
C SER A 411 0.50 19.73 -22.98
N SER A 412 -0.75 20.01 -23.33
CA SER A 412 -1.71 18.98 -23.70
C SER A 412 -1.28 18.24 -24.98
N LEU A 413 -1.69 16.97 -25.08
CA LEU A 413 -1.46 16.11 -26.22
C LEU A 413 -2.80 15.65 -26.79
N THR A 414 -3.05 15.89 -28.08
CA THR A 414 -4.15 15.25 -28.81
C THR A 414 -3.57 14.20 -29.73
N GLN A 415 -3.92 12.93 -29.53
CA GLN A 415 -3.34 11.82 -30.29
C GLN A 415 -4.40 10.76 -30.62
N THR A 416 -4.26 10.16 -31.81
CA THR A 416 -5.04 8.98 -32.21
C THR A 416 -4.21 7.73 -31.96
N PHE A 417 -4.67 6.89 -31.05
CA PHE A 417 -3.98 5.67 -30.64
C PHE A 417 -4.55 4.45 -31.35
N THR A 418 -3.68 3.49 -31.67
CA THR A 418 -4.09 2.14 -32.07
C THR A 418 -4.20 1.29 -30.81
N THR A 419 -5.27 0.51 -30.67
CA THR A 419 -5.54 -0.31 -29.49
C THR A 419 -6.03 -1.71 -29.88
N SER A 420 -5.94 -2.66 -28.96
CA SER A 420 -6.55 -3.99 -29.12
C SER A 420 -7.89 -4.12 -28.39
N LEU A 421 -8.37 -3.04 -27.76
CA LEU A 421 -9.73 -2.96 -27.23
C LEU A 421 -10.74 -3.18 -28.38
N PRO A 422 -11.78 -4.01 -28.19
CA PRO A 422 -12.88 -4.11 -29.15
C PRO A 422 -13.55 -2.76 -29.41
N ALA A 423 -14.16 -2.58 -30.57
CA ALA A 423 -14.96 -1.39 -30.86
C ALA A 423 -16.07 -1.21 -29.80
N GLY A 424 -16.24 0.01 -29.31
CA GLY A 424 -17.16 0.31 -28.23
C GLY A 424 -16.78 1.58 -27.47
N THR A 425 -17.63 1.97 -26.51
CA THR A 425 -17.39 3.12 -25.63
C THR A 425 -16.81 2.64 -24.31
N TYR A 426 -15.70 3.23 -23.90
CA TYR A 426 -14.99 2.91 -22.67
C TYR A 426 -14.87 4.13 -21.79
N CYS A 427 -15.08 3.93 -20.50
CA CYS A 427 -14.96 4.98 -19.51
C CYS A 427 -13.50 5.20 -19.13
N ASP A 428 -13.13 6.46 -18.96
CA ASP A 428 -11.82 6.85 -18.46
C ASP A 428 -11.82 6.80 -16.93
N VAL A 429 -10.96 5.95 -16.35
CA VAL A 429 -10.86 5.82 -14.89
C VAL A 429 -9.91 6.84 -14.26
N GLN A 430 -9.30 7.72 -15.05
CA GLN A 430 -8.57 8.88 -14.56
C GLN A 430 -9.49 10.10 -14.35
N HIS A 431 -10.62 10.15 -15.08
CA HIS A 431 -11.53 11.30 -15.10
C HIS A 431 -13.00 10.90 -14.97
N SER A 432 -13.65 11.37 -13.91
CA SER A 432 -15.08 11.10 -13.67
C SER A 432 -15.97 11.62 -14.81
N GLY A 433 -16.87 10.78 -15.32
CA GLY A 433 -17.83 11.14 -16.37
C GLY A 433 -17.25 11.19 -17.79
N THR A 434 -15.96 10.93 -17.97
CA THR A 434 -15.31 10.96 -19.29
C THR A 434 -15.31 9.58 -19.94
N SER A 435 -15.53 9.53 -21.25
CA SER A 435 -15.46 8.29 -22.04
C SER A 435 -14.89 8.53 -23.42
N TYR A 436 -14.33 7.47 -24.00
CA TYR A 436 -13.77 7.45 -25.35
C TYR A 436 -14.38 6.32 -26.16
N THR A 437 -14.57 6.53 -27.45
CA THR A 437 -15.09 5.53 -28.37
C THR A 437 -13.97 4.95 -29.21
N VAL A 438 -13.78 3.63 -29.11
CA VAL A 438 -12.90 2.85 -29.99
C VAL A 438 -13.69 2.48 -31.24
N GLY A 439 -13.18 2.89 -32.40
CA GLY A 439 -13.77 2.61 -33.71
C GLY A 439 -13.56 1.16 -34.16
N SER A 440 -14.28 0.74 -35.20
CA SER A 440 -14.11 -0.58 -35.84
C SER A 440 -12.74 -0.75 -36.50
N ASP A 441 -12.00 0.34 -36.72
CA ASP A 441 -10.62 0.37 -37.17
C ASP A 441 -9.60 0.21 -36.04
N SER A 442 -10.05 -0.10 -34.82
CA SER A 442 -9.22 -0.31 -33.62
C SER A 442 -8.45 0.93 -33.20
N LYS A 443 -9.04 2.12 -33.39
CA LYS A 443 -8.46 3.40 -33.00
C LYS A 443 -9.40 4.23 -32.14
N PHE A 444 -8.83 5.11 -31.33
CA PHE A 444 -9.55 6.19 -30.64
C PHE A 444 -8.66 7.42 -30.54
N THR A 445 -9.27 8.60 -30.48
CA THR A 445 -8.56 9.87 -30.28
C THR A 445 -8.80 10.38 -28.87
N ALA A 446 -7.74 10.78 -28.17
CA ALA A 446 -7.85 11.43 -26.87
C ALA A 446 -7.04 12.73 -26.82
N THR A 447 -7.57 13.71 -26.10
CA THR A 447 -6.83 14.88 -25.64
C THR A 447 -6.50 14.67 -24.16
N ILE A 448 -5.22 14.64 -23.84
CA ILE A 448 -4.68 14.38 -22.50
C ILE A 448 -4.04 15.67 -22.02
N GLY A 449 -4.38 16.12 -20.81
CA GLY A 449 -3.80 17.32 -20.22
C GLY A 449 -2.29 17.23 -20.04
N SER A 450 -1.66 18.36 -19.71
CA SER A 450 -0.29 18.36 -19.18
C SER A 450 -0.27 17.67 -17.82
N ASN A 451 0.71 16.79 -17.59
CA ASN A 451 0.83 16.01 -16.35
C ASN A 451 -0.42 15.19 -16.00
N ASP A 452 -0.95 14.48 -16.99
CA ASP A 452 -2.25 13.81 -16.92
C ASP A 452 -2.22 12.43 -17.60
N ALA A 453 -3.25 11.63 -17.40
CA ALA A 453 -3.38 10.30 -17.98
C ALA A 453 -4.82 9.97 -18.38
N VAL A 454 -4.95 9.01 -19.29
CA VAL A 454 -6.22 8.36 -19.64
C VAL A 454 -6.04 6.86 -19.47
N ALA A 455 -7.00 6.19 -18.85
CA ALA A 455 -6.97 4.74 -18.70
C ALA A 455 -8.36 4.14 -18.95
N LEU A 456 -8.42 3.18 -19.87
CA LEU A 456 -9.64 2.52 -20.35
C LEU A 456 -9.54 1.03 -20.10
N TYR A 457 -10.60 0.39 -19.63
CA TYR A 457 -10.67 -1.08 -19.58
C TYR A 457 -12.09 -1.60 -19.79
N ALA A 458 -12.19 -2.84 -20.26
CA ALA A 458 -13.46 -3.50 -20.49
C ALA A 458 -14.22 -3.73 -19.17
N GLY A 459 -15.45 -3.23 -19.06
CA GLY A 459 -16.27 -3.31 -17.85
C GLY A 459 -16.11 -2.13 -16.89
N ALA A 460 -15.28 -1.12 -17.21
CA ALA A 460 -15.24 0.13 -16.48
C ALA A 460 -16.59 0.88 -16.56
N THR A 461 -16.97 1.58 -15.49
CA THR A 461 -18.18 2.41 -15.47
C THR A 461 -17.81 3.90 -15.45
N CYS A 462 -18.60 4.77 -16.06
CA CYS A 462 -18.22 6.18 -16.21
C CYS A 462 -18.40 6.99 -14.91
N ASN A 463 -18.81 6.30 -13.84
CA ASN A 463 -18.98 6.83 -12.50
C ASN A 463 -17.85 6.39 -11.55
N SER A 464 -16.85 5.62 -12.02
CA SER A 464 -15.78 5.06 -11.18
C SER A 464 -14.48 5.85 -11.27
N SER A 465 -14.52 7.13 -10.88
CA SER A 465 -13.36 7.76 -10.24
C SER A 465 -13.37 7.26 -8.79
N GLY A 466 -12.55 6.24 -8.48
CA GLY A 466 -12.40 5.66 -7.13
C GLY A 466 -13.69 5.64 -6.32
N SER A 467 -14.51 4.60 -6.47
CA SER A 467 -15.68 4.40 -5.60
C SER A 467 -15.19 4.07 -4.19
N GLY A 468 -14.69 5.07 -3.45
CA GLY A 468 -15.33 5.28 -2.16
C GLY A 468 -16.81 5.30 -2.48
N THR A 469 -17.56 4.31 -1.99
CA THR A 469 -19.02 4.27 -2.15
C THR A 469 -19.47 5.70 -2.08
N SER A 470 -20.06 6.22 -3.15
CA SER A 470 -20.56 7.59 -3.17
C SER A 470 -21.40 7.71 -1.92
N ALA A 471 -20.82 8.26 -0.85
CA ALA A 471 -21.54 8.44 0.38
C ALA A 471 -22.65 9.34 -0.09
N SER A 472 -23.87 8.80 -0.05
CA SER A 472 -25.03 9.61 -0.31
C SER A 472 -24.86 10.86 0.55
N GLY A 473 -25.21 12.02 0.02
CA GLY A 473 -24.81 13.24 0.70
C GLY A 473 -25.18 14.50 -0.04
N ALA A 474 -24.68 15.61 0.49
CA ALA A 474 -24.82 16.92 -0.10
C ALA A 474 -23.44 17.51 -0.39
N SER A 475 -23.22 17.96 -1.62
CA SER A 475 -22.07 18.77 -2.03
C SER A 475 -22.51 20.23 -2.06
N PHE A 476 -22.08 21.00 -1.06
CA PHE A 476 -22.34 22.43 -0.97
C PHE A 476 -21.28 23.21 -1.75
N ALA A 477 -21.73 24.14 -2.60
CA ALA A 477 -20.89 25.14 -3.24
C ALA A 477 -21.59 26.50 -3.14
N VAL A 478 -21.03 27.46 -2.42
CA VAL A 478 -21.59 28.82 -2.33
C VAL A 478 -20.60 29.87 -2.77
N ASN A 479 -21.00 30.70 -3.73
CA ASN A 479 -20.26 31.91 -4.11
C ASN A 479 -20.52 33.01 -3.07
N ALA A 480 -19.50 33.32 -2.25
CA ALA A 480 -19.59 34.28 -1.17
C ALA A 480 -18.23 34.96 -0.94
N THR A 481 -18.23 36.30 -0.88
CA THR A 481 -17.05 37.07 -0.50
C THR A 481 -17.00 37.27 1.02
N THR A 482 -15.81 37.21 1.59
CA THR A 482 -15.55 37.45 3.02
C THR A 482 -14.48 38.53 3.19
N VAL A 483 -14.44 39.16 4.37
CA VAL A 483 -13.27 39.96 4.79
C VAL A 483 -12.28 39.08 5.55
N LEU A 484 -11.04 39.54 5.70
CA LEU A 484 -10.02 38.81 6.44
C LEU A 484 -10.52 38.45 7.85
N GLY A 485 -10.38 37.17 8.23
CA GLY A 485 -10.87 36.65 9.51
C GLY A 485 -12.31 36.15 9.49
N GLN A 486 -13.06 36.30 8.39
CA GLN A 486 -14.37 35.68 8.22
C GLN A 486 -14.30 34.38 7.41
N ASN A 487 -15.09 33.39 7.84
CA ASN A 487 -15.25 32.10 7.17
C ASN A 487 -16.73 31.79 6.91
N ILE A 488 -17.01 30.95 5.91
CA ILE A 488 -18.36 30.49 5.57
C ILE A 488 -18.62 29.11 6.18
N TYR A 489 -19.80 28.95 6.77
CA TYR A 489 -20.28 27.70 7.33
C TYR A 489 -21.68 27.38 6.78
N VAL A 490 -22.10 26.11 6.85
CA VAL A 490 -23.47 25.65 6.60
C VAL A 490 -24.10 25.12 7.88
N ALA A 491 -25.37 25.48 8.12
CA ALA A 491 -26.20 24.99 9.21
C ALA A 491 -27.58 24.58 8.66
N GLY A 492 -28.25 23.64 9.32
CA GLY A 492 -29.51 23.09 8.81
C GLY A 492 -30.33 22.32 9.84
N ASN A 493 -31.48 21.81 9.40
CA ASN A 493 -32.56 21.31 10.26
C ASN A 493 -32.37 19.90 10.83
N ASN A 494 -31.23 19.26 10.60
CA ASN A 494 -30.95 17.90 11.05
C ASN A 494 -29.62 17.81 11.80
N ASN A 495 -29.39 16.67 12.47
CA ASN A 495 -28.21 16.47 13.29
C ASN A 495 -26.89 16.61 12.50
N THR A 496 -26.86 16.13 11.25
CA THR A 496 -25.69 16.25 10.37
C THR A 496 -25.34 17.70 10.07
N LEU A 497 -26.34 18.58 9.97
CA LEU A 497 -26.17 20.02 9.75
C LEU A 497 -26.28 20.85 11.04
N GLY A 498 -26.17 20.22 12.20
CA GLY A 498 -26.10 20.90 13.49
C GLY A 498 -27.44 21.35 14.09
N ASN A 499 -28.60 20.94 13.57
CA ASN A 499 -29.93 21.33 14.08
C ASN A 499 -30.09 22.85 14.30
N TRP A 500 -29.61 23.66 13.36
CA TRP A 500 -29.55 25.13 13.40
C TRP A 500 -28.70 25.74 14.53
N ASP A 501 -27.96 24.92 15.29
CA ASP A 501 -26.98 25.38 16.27
C ASP A 501 -25.75 25.94 15.56
N THR A 502 -25.54 27.25 15.65
CA THR A 502 -24.40 27.92 15.00
C THR A 502 -23.06 27.44 15.55
N GLY A 503 -23.00 26.94 16.79
CA GLY A 503 -21.80 26.33 17.36
C GLY A 503 -21.40 25.02 16.68
N LYS A 504 -22.37 24.35 16.03
CA LYS A 504 -22.19 23.07 15.32
C LYS A 504 -22.22 23.20 13.80
N ALA A 505 -22.34 24.43 13.28
CA ALA A 505 -22.32 24.68 11.84
C ALA A 505 -20.98 24.23 11.23
N LEU A 506 -21.04 23.61 10.05
CA LEU A 506 -19.90 22.98 9.38
C LEU A 506 -19.12 24.00 8.54
N LEU A 507 -17.80 24.05 8.69
CA LEU A 507 -16.92 24.96 7.95
C LEU A 507 -16.80 24.52 6.48
N LEU A 508 -16.95 25.47 5.55
CA LEU A 508 -16.67 25.24 4.13
C LEU A 508 -15.21 25.61 3.81
N SER A 509 -14.61 24.89 2.86
CA SER A 509 -13.26 25.15 2.35
C SER A 509 -13.25 26.34 1.40
N SER A 510 -12.27 27.23 1.55
CA SER A 510 -12.00 28.38 0.66
C SER A 510 -11.06 28.05 -0.50
N ALA A 511 -10.70 26.78 -0.73
CA ALA A 511 -9.74 26.40 -1.77
C ALA A 511 -10.12 26.85 -3.20
N ALA A 512 -11.40 27.13 -3.44
CA ALA A 512 -11.93 27.62 -4.72
C ALA A 512 -12.47 29.06 -4.62
N TYR A 513 -11.97 29.87 -3.68
CA TYR A 513 -12.45 31.24 -3.42
C TYR A 513 -12.61 32.07 -4.71
N PRO A 514 -13.75 32.79 -4.92
CA PRO A 514 -14.81 33.10 -3.95
C PRO A 514 -15.87 32.02 -3.75
N VAL A 515 -15.69 30.82 -4.33
CA VAL A 515 -16.57 29.68 -4.11
C VAL A 515 -16.08 28.85 -2.92
N TRP A 516 -16.94 28.66 -1.94
CA TRP A 516 -16.70 27.86 -0.75
C TRP A 516 -17.34 26.50 -0.92
N LYS A 517 -16.64 25.42 -0.59
CA LYS A 517 -17.10 24.05 -0.85
C LYS A 517 -17.04 23.14 0.37
N LEU A 518 -18.01 22.23 0.49
CA LEU A 518 -18.02 21.16 1.48
C LEU A 518 -18.86 19.98 1.01
N ASP A 519 -18.33 18.78 1.14
CA ASP A 519 -19.09 17.53 0.99
C ASP A 519 -19.51 17.01 2.36
N VAL A 520 -20.80 16.70 2.50
CA VAL A 520 -21.40 16.20 3.75
C VAL A 520 -22.13 14.88 3.49
N PRO A 521 -21.67 13.76 4.08
CA PRO A 521 -22.39 12.48 4.03
C PRO A 521 -23.78 12.57 4.69
N MET A 522 -24.81 12.07 4.01
CA MET A 522 -26.21 12.00 4.48
C MET A 522 -26.92 10.81 3.83
N SER A 523 -27.84 10.15 4.52
CA SER A 523 -28.57 9.02 3.93
C SER A 523 -29.32 9.40 2.65
N ALA A 524 -29.35 8.50 1.66
CA ALA A 524 -30.14 8.66 0.45
C ALA A 524 -31.62 8.94 0.76
N GLY A 525 -32.25 9.83 0.00
CA GLY A 525 -33.64 10.25 0.21
C GLY A 525 -33.86 11.24 1.37
N THR A 526 -32.81 11.64 2.09
CA THR A 526 -32.94 12.67 3.14
C THR A 526 -33.30 14.01 2.52
N ALA A 527 -34.50 14.51 2.82
CA ALA A 527 -34.86 15.89 2.61
C ALA A 527 -34.33 16.75 3.77
N PHE A 528 -33.72 17.89 3.46
CA PHE A 528 -33.16 18.78 4.47
C PHE A 528 -33.34 20.25 4.09
N GLU A 529 -33.32 21.09 5.13
CA GLU A 529 -33.27 22.53 5.02
C GLU A 529 -31.92 23.05 5.52
N TYR A 530 -31.41 24.10 4.88
CA TYR A 530 -30.12 24.68 5.24
C TYR A 530 -30.03 26.18 4.94
N LYS A 531 -29.04 26.82 5.57
CA LYS A 531 -28.56 28.17 5.26
C LYS A 531 -27.05 28.26 5.46
N TYR A 532 -26.45 29.24 4.78
CA TYR A 532 -25.07 29.64 5.03
C TYR A 532 -24.99 30.72 6.11
N ILE A 533 -23.89 30.68 6.88
CA ILE A 533 -23.54 31.72 7.84
C ILE A 533 -22.09 32.17 7.64
N LYS A 534 -21.82 33.45 7.89
CA LYS A 534 -20.48 34.00 8.08
C LYS A 534 -20.17 34.04 9.56
N LYS A 535 -18.99 33.57 9.96
CA LYS A 535 -18.44 33.79 11.31
C LYS A 535 -17.14 34.55 11.24
N ASP A 536 -16.97 35.56 12.09
CA ASP A 536 -15.69 36.24 12.28
C ASP A 536 -14.85 35.59 13.39
N GLY A 537 -13.61 36.07 13.57
CA GLY A 537 -12.68 35.58 14.60
C GLY A 537 -13.12 35.85 16.05
N SER A 538 -14.16 36.68 16.25
CA SER A 538 -14.76 36.96 17.57
C SER A 538 -16.00 36.10 17.83
N GLY A 539 -16.39 35.25 16.88
CA GLY A 539 -17.56 34.39 16.98
C GLY A 539 -18.88 35.06 16.61
N ASN A 540 -18.88 36.28 16.07
CA ASN A 540 -20.12 36.91 15.60
C ASN A 540 -20.64 36.18 14.36
N VAL A 541 -21.95 35.90 14.35
CA VAL A 541 -22.59 35.14 13.28
C VAL A 541 -23.51 36.04 12.45
N THR A 542 -23.33 36.03 11.13
CA THR A 542 -24.26 36.64 10.17
C THR A 542 -24.89 35.55 9.31
N TRP A 543 -26.22 35.45 9.30
CA TRP A 543 -26.94 34.51 8.44
C TRP A 543 -27.21 35.11 7.05
N GLU A 544 -27.31 34.26 6.04
CA GLU A 544 -27.88 34.68 4.76
C GLU A 544 -29.37 35.06 4.90
N THR A 545 -29.84 36.01 4.08
CA THR A 545 -31.22 36.51 4.08
C THR A 545 -32.19 35.55 3.36
N GLY A 546 -33.49 35.81 3.52
CA GLY A 546 -34.57 35.04 2.88
C GLY A 546 -34.94 33.73 3.59
N SER A 547 -35.83 32.94 2.97
CA SER A 547 -36.29 31.63 3.49
C SER A 547 -35.16 30.58 3.50
N ASN A 548 -35.33 29.50 4.26
CA ASN A 548 -34.40 28.37 4.23
C ASN A 548 -34.29 27.78 2.83
N ARG A 549 -33.08 27.34 2.44
CA ARG A 549 -32.89 26.55 1.23
C ARG A 549 -33.31 25.12 1.51
N THR A 550 -33.75 24.40 0.49
CA THR A 550 -34.15 23.00 0.62
C THR A 550 -33.47 22.16 -0.45
N ALA A 551 -33.11 20.93 -0.09
CA ALA A 551 -32.56 19.95 -1.02
C ALA A 551 -32.92 18.54 -0.55
N THR A 552 -32.81 17.57 -1.45
CA THR A 552 -33.05 16.16 -1.14
C THR A 552 -31.91 15.34 -1.71
N VAL A 553 -31.30 14.50 -0.88
CA VAL A 553 -30.26 13.58 -1.31
C VAL A 553 -30.86 12.57 -2.28
N PRO A 554 -30.30 12.38 -3.49
CA PRO A 554 -30.83 11.41 -4.45
C PRO A 554 -30.76 9.97 -3.89
N SER A 555 -31.47 9.05 -4.54
CA SER A 555 -31.43 7.63 -4.20
C SER A 555 -30.03 7.00 -4.32
N SER A 556 -29.12 7.65 -5.05
CA SER A 556 -27.70 7.31 -5.16
C SER A 556 -26.88 8.56 -5.47
N GLY A 557 -25.68 8.68 -4.89
CA GLY A 557 -24.79 9.83 -5.14
C GLY A 557 -25.08 11.03 -4.24
N LYS A 558 -24.48 12.18 -4.56
CA LYS A 558 -24.66 13.43 -3.81
C LYS A 558 -25.63 14.37 -4.53
N VAL A 559 -26.45 15.08 -3.78
CA VAL A 559 -27.10 16.30 -4.30
C VAL A 559 -26.05 17.42 -4.33
N THR A 560 -25.85 18.06 -5.48
CA THR A 560 -24.95 19.22 -5.58
C THR A 560 -25.79 20.50 -5.54
N VAL A 561 -25.51 21.39 -4.59
CA VAL A 561 -26.16 22.70 -4.49
C VAL A 561 -25.13 23.79 -4.80
N SER A 562 -25.39 24.54 -5.87
CA SER A 562 -24.54 25.64 -6.35
C SER A 562 -25.25 26.96 -6.11
N ASP A 563 -24.95 27.58 -4.97
CA ASP A 563 -25.64 28.73 -4.44
C ASP A 563 -24.82 30.03 -4.60
N THR A 564 -25.51 31.16 -4.57
CA THR A 564 -24.92 32.48 -4.34
C THR A 564 -25.40 33.00 -3.00
N TRP A 565 -24.51 33.59 -2.21
CA TRP A 565 -24.84 34.19 -0.91
C TRP A 565 -26.00 35.19 -1.04
N ARG A 566 -27.02 35.04 -0.18
CA ARG A 566 -28.15 35.99 -0.08
C ARG A 566 -27.82 37.01 1.00
N SER A 567 -27.60 38.25 0.59
CA SER A 567 -27.33 39.40 1.47
C SER A 567 -28.57 40.20 1.80
#